data_AF-A0AAF0RDM9-F1
#
_entry.id   AF-A0AAF0RDM9-F1
#
_cell.length_a   1.000
_cell.length_b   1.000
_cell.length_c   1.000
_cell.angle_alpha   90.00
_cell.angle_beta   90.00
_cell.angle_gamma   90.00
#
_symmetry.space_group_name_H-M   'P 1'
#
loop_
_entity.id
_entity.type
_entity.pdbx_description
1 polymer ?
#
loop_
_entity_poly.entity_id
_entity_poly.type
_entity_poly.pdbx_seq_one_letter_code
_entity_poly.pdbx_strand_id
1 'polypeptide(L)' 'MDVKPKQCLDPALVEFKEMVLRKFVEASAKGEICVFCYQGRLCVPNIDDLREHILTEAYSSRYSIHPGAT' A
#
# COMPACT_ATOMS: atom_id res chain seq x y z
N MET A 1 7.87 -6.45 -6.00
CA MET A 1 7.64 -5.52 -4.86
C MET A 1 6.63 -6.12 -3.90
N ASP A 2 7.06 -6.39 -2.67
CA ASP A 2 6.27 -7.05 -1.64
C ASP A 2 5.46 -6.05 -0.79
N VAL A 3 4.54 -5.31 -1.43
CA VAL A 3 3.69 -4.30 -0.73
C VAL A 3 2.70 -4.98 0.22
N LYS A 4 2.05 -6.05 -0.25
CA LYS A 4 1.01 -6.77 0.48
C LYS A 4 1.49 -7.40 1.80
N PRO A 5 2.61 -8.16 1.84
CA PRO A 5 3.08 -8.72 3.12
C PRO A 5 3.65 -7.65 4.05
N LYS A 6 4.18 -6.54 3.52
CA LYS A 6 4.66 -5.41 4.33
C LYS A 6 3.51 -4.66 5.01
N GLN A 7 2.30 -4.66 4.46
CA GLN A 7 1.13 -4.03 5.12
C GLN A 7 0.81 -4.64 6.50
N CYS A 8 1.18 -5.90 6.73
CA CYS A 8 0.98 -6.56 8.02
C CYS A 8 1.98 -6.12 9.10
N LEU A 9 3.09 -5.49 8.70
CA LEU A 9 4.18 -5.11 9.61
C LEU A 9 4.12 -3.63 10.03
N ASP A 10 3.20 -2.85 9.45
CA ASP A 10 3.03 -1.43 9.77
C ASP A 10 2.08 -1.27 10.98
N PRO A 11 2.60 -0.84 12.15
CA PRO A 11 1.81 -0.68 13.37
C PRO A 11 0.68 0.33 13.20
N ALA A 12 0.87 1.39 12.41
CA ALA A 12 -0.14 2.40 12.18
C ALA A 12 -1.28 1.87 11.31
N LEU A 13 -0.99 1.00 10.33
CA LEU A 13 -2.04 0.32 9.55
C LEU A 13 -2.76 -0.75 10.36
N VAL A 14 -2.08 -1.43 11.28
CA VAL A 14 -2.70 -2.39 12.20
C VAL A 14 -3.65 -1.67 13.16
N GLU A 15 -3.23 -0.56 13.76
CA GLU A 15 -4.09 0.29 14.60
C GLU A 15 -5.25 0.90 13.81
N PHE A 16 -4.98 1.36 12.59
CA PHE A 16 -6.02 1.82 11.67
C PHE A 16 -7.01 0.70 11.31
N LYS A 17 -6.57 -0.56 11.17
CA LYS A 17 -7.46 -1.71 10.97
C LYS A 17 -8.45 -1.85 12.11
N GLU A 18 -7.97 -1.77 13.35
CA GLU A 18 -8.80 -1.91 14.55
C GLU A 18 -9.78 -0.73 14.69
N MET A 19 -9.34 0.49 14.35
CA MET A 19 -10.19 1.69 14.36
C MET A 19 -11.19 1.76 13.19
N VAL A 20 -10.86 1.17 12.04
CA VAL A 20 -11.65 1.19 10.79
C VAL A 20 -12.50 -0.07 10.57
N LEU A 21 -12.33 -1.12 11.39
CA LEU A 21 -13.16 -2.32 11.40
C LEU A 21 -14.67 -2.05 11.58
N ARG A 22 -15.06 -0.81 11.91
CA ARG A 22 -16.46 -0.36 11.88
C ARG A 22 -17.01 -0.04 10.48
N LYS A 23 -16.19 0.16 9.43
CA LYS A 23 -16.69 0.68 8.14
C LYS A 23 -16.15 0.17 6.81
N PHE A 24 -15.07 -0.63 6.69
CA PHE A 24 -14.68 -1.05 5.34
C PHE A 24 -13.89 -2.37 5.33
N VAL A 25 -14.58 -3.47 5.02
CA VAL A 25 -13.98 -4.76 4.70
C VAL A 25 -14.42 -5.14 3.29
N GLU A 26 -13.55 -4.88 2.32
CA GLU A 26 -13.39 -5.78 1.18
C GLU A 26 -11.96 -6.31 1.20
N ALA A 27 -11.56 -6.90 2.34
CA ALA A 27 -10.42 -7.80 2.38
C ALA A 27 -10.99 -9.21 2.25
N SER A 28 -10.81 -9.81 1.07
CA SER A 28 -11.26 -11.16 0.78
C SER A 28 -11.00 -12.11 1.94
N ALA A 29 -12.07 -12.78 2.36
CA ALA A 29 -12.07 -13.87 3.32
C ALA A 29 -11.27 -15.06 2.79
N LYS A 30 -9.95 -15.00 2.84
CA LYS A 30 -9.08 -16.19 2.74
C LYS A 30 -7.65 -15.90 3.22
N GLY A 31 -7.51 -15.89 4.54
CA GLY A 31 -6.40 -16.54 5.24
C GLY A 31 -4.96 -15.99 5.18
N GLU A 32 -4.51 -15.26 4.16
CA GLU A 32 -3.04 -15.05 4.03
C GLU A 32 -2.57 -13.64 3.65
N ILE A 33 -3.45 -12.69 3.31
CA ILE A 33 -3.02 -11.36 2.86
C ILE A 33 -3.95 -10.25 3.39
N CYS A 34 -3.41 -9.34 4.21
CA CYS A 34 -4.10 -8.13 4.66
C CYS A 34 -3.88 -6.99 3.66
N VAL A 35 -4.69 -6.91 2.60
CA VAL A 35 -4.64 -5.78 1.67
C VAL A 35 -5.50 -4.63 2.21
N PHE A 36 -4.88 -3.51 2.55
CA PHE A 36 -5.59 -2.29 2.92
C PHE A 36 -5.82 -1.39 1.72
N CYS A 37 -7.08 -1.02 1.50
CA CYS A 37 -7.45 -0.03 0.50
C CYS A 37 -8.27 1.09 1.17
N TYR A 38 -7.93 2.34 0.89
CA TYR A 38 -8.70 3.52 1.27
C TYR A 38 -9.23 4.21 0.01
N GLN A 39 -10.55 4.37 -0.10
CA GLN A 39 -11.22 4.94 -1.28
C GLN A 39 -10.79 4.28 -2.61
N GLY A 40 -10.67 2.95 -2.63
CA GLY A 40 -10.24 2.20 -3.83
C GLY A 40 -8.75 2.29 -4.15
N ARG A 41 -7.94 2.94 -3.30
CA ARG A 41 -6.48 3.04 -3.45
C ARG A 41 -5.77 2.15 -2.43
N LEU A 42 -4.75 1.42 -2.86
CA LEU A 42 -3.92 0.61 -1.98
C LEU A 42 -3.15 1.50 -0.98
N CYS A 43 -3.25 1.22 0.31
CA CYS A 43 -2.49 1.91 1.34
C CYS A 43 -1.04 1.41 1.33
N VAL A 44 -0.07 2.25 0.98
CA VAL A 44 1.34 1.86 1.08
C VAL A 44 1.76 1.91 2.56
N PRO A 45 2.29 0.82 3.13
CA PRO A 45 2.73 0.82 4.52
C PRO A 45 3.95 1.72 4.69
N ASN A 46 4.00 2.40 5.84
CA ASN A 46 5.11 3.22 6.28
C ASN A 46 6.22 2.35 6.90
N ILE A 47 6.81 1.50 6.06
CA ILE A 47 7.99 0.71 6.38
C ILE A 47 9.14 1.29 5.57
N ASP A 48 10.30 1.39 6.22
CA ASP A 48 11.50 1.95 5.64
C ASP A 48 11.80 1.35 4.26
N ASP A 49 12.27 2.23 3.37
CA ASP A 49 12.67 1.98 1.98
C ASP A 49 11.57 1.46 1.04
N LEU A 50 10.39 1.04 1.52
CA LEU A 50 9.33 0.52 0.65
C LEU A 50 8.75 1.63 -0.23
N ARG A 51 8.49 2.80 0.37
CA ARG A 51 7.99 3.95 -0.39
C ARG A 51 8.98 4.37 -1.46
N GLU A 52 10.27 4.42 -1.10
CA GLU A 52 11.35 4.76 -2.04
C GLU A 52 11.48 3.72 -3.15
N HIS A 53 11.45 2.43 -2.84
CA HIS A 53 11.47 1.37 -3.85
C HIS A 53 10.30 1.46 -4.84
N ILE A 54 9.09 1.71 -4.35
CA ILE A 54 7.91 1.86 -5.21
C ILE A 54 8.08 3.08 -6.13
N LEU A 55 8.56 4.21 -5.59
CA LEU A 55 8.79 5.43 -6.36
C LEU A 55 9.90 5.23 -7.40
N THR A 56 11.00 4.57 -7.03
CA THR A 56 12.11 4.26 -7.96
C THR A 56 11.65 3.32 -9.07
N GLU A 57 10.88 2.28 -8.76
CA GLU A 57 10.32 1.38 -9.79
C GLU A 57 9.38 2.15 -10.73
N ALA A 58 8.45 2.94 -10.19
CA ALA A 58 7.53 3.75 -10.99
C ALA A 58 8.25 4.80 -11.85
N TYR A 59 9.32 5.40 -11.33
CA TYR A 59 10.17 6.34 -12.07
C TYR A 59 10.94 5.64 -13.20
N SER A 60 11.49 4.45 -12.94
CA SER A 60 12.23 3.66 -13.93
C SER A 60 11.36 2.97 -14.99
N SER A 61 10.04 3.02 -14.83
CA SER A 61 9.10 2.40 -15.77
C SER A 61 9.16 3.08 -17.14
N ARG A 62 9.18 2.29 -18.21
CA ARG A 62 9.07 2.81 -19.60
C ARG A 62 7.76 3.56 -19.87
N TYR A 63 6.78 3.39 -18.99
CA TYR A 63 5.49 4.08 -19.03
C TYR A 63 5.39 5.24 -18.03
N SER A 64 6.51 5.65 -17.43
CA SER A 64 6.53 6.83 -16.56
C SER A 64 6.28 8.08 -17.39
N ILE A 65 5.29 8.88 -17.00
CA ILE A 65 4.96 10.15 -17.63
C ILE A 65 5.35 11.25 -16.65
N HIS A 66 6.36 12.06 -16.99
CA HIS A 66 6.80 13.18 -16.16
C HIS A 66 6.09 14.47 -16.59
N PRO A 67 5.20 15.04 -15.77
CA PRO A 67 4.46 16.26 -16.12
C PRO A 67 5.33 17.54 -16.18
N GLY A 68 6.66 17.42 -16.06
CA GLY A 68 7.62 18.52 -16.11
C GLY A 68 8.79 18.29 -17.09
N ALA A 69 8.71 17.29 -17.98
CA ALA A 69 9.69 17.14 -19.05
C ALA A 69 9.34 18.07 -20.22
N THR A 70 9.73 19.34 -20.10
CA THR A 70 9.84 20.29 -21.22
C THR A 70 11.28 20.41 -21.68
#